data_AF-A0A7C6X2E4-F1
#
_entry.id   AF-A0A7C6X2E4-F1
#
_cell.length_a   1.000
_cell.length_b   1.000
_cell.length_c   1.000
_cell.angle_alpha   90.00
_cell.angle_beta   90.00
_cell.angle_gamma   90.00
#
_symmetry.space_group_name_H-M   'P 1'
#
loop_
_entity.id
_entity.type
_entity.pdbx_description
1 polymer ?
#
loop_
_entity_poly.entity_id
_entity_poly.type
_entity_poly.pdbx_seq_one_letter_code
_entity_poly.pdbx_strand_id
1 'polypeptide(L)'
;MGKTKEDISFEEAMKQLEEMVDSLESGALGLEESLEAFEKGMSLVRVCQKKLEDAETKIAQLIETKEGRLVTESFRIGDES
;
A
#
# COMPACT_ATOMS: atom_id res chain seq x y z
N MET A 1 -1.39 -24.19 5.70
CA MET A 1 -2.27 -23.11 5.19
C MET A 1 -1.38 -22.01 4.64
N GLY A 2 -1.43 -21.75 3.34
CA GLY A 2 -0.69 -20.65 2.73
C GLY A 2 -1.47 -19.35 2.92
N LYS A 3 -0.87 -18.34 3.57
CA LYS A 3 -1.41 -16.98 3.58
C LYS A 3 -1.44 -16.49 2.14
N THR A 4 -2.62 -16.14 1.64
CA THR A 4 -2.77 -15.46 0.34
C THR A 4 -2.18 -14.05 0.46
N LYS A 5 -1.70 -13.47 -0.64
CA LYS A 5 -1.11 -12.10 -0.67
C LYS A 5 -2.00 -11.00 -0.08
N GLU A 6 -3.31 -11.25 0.05
CA GLU A 6 -4.27 -10.30 0.65
C GLU A 6 -4.33 -10.35 2.18
N ASP A 7 -3.73 -11.38 2.82
CA ASP A 7 -3.83 -11.63 4.27
C ASP A 7 -2.60 -11.15 5.08
N ILE A 8 -1.65 -10.48 4.44
CA ILE A 8 -0.49 -9.88 5.12
C ILE A 8 -0.89 -8.55 5.77
N SER A 9 -0.25 -8.12 6.86
CA SER A 9 -0.44 -6.79 7.46
C SER A 9 0.17 -5.67 6.61
N PHE A 10 -0.12 -4.40 6.94
CA PHE A 10 0.49 -3.26 6.24
C PHE A 10 2.00 -3.24 6.47
N GLU A 11 2.42 -3.48 7.71
CA GLU A 11 3.82 -3.52 8.14
C GLU A 11 4.57 -4.66 7.44
N GLU A 12 3.97 -5.85 7.33
CA GLU A 12 4.57 -6.97 6.58
C GLU A 12 4.67 -6.68 5.08
N ALA A 13 3.68 -5.99 4.49
CA ALA A 13 3.71 -5.61 3.08
C ALA A 13 4.79 -4.56 2.79
N MET A 14 4.92 -3.55 3.66
CA MET A 14 5.98 -2.56 3.53
C MET A 14 7.37 -3.14 3.69
N LYS A 15 7.56 -4.03 4.68
CA LYS A 15 8.86 -4.69 4.88
C LYS A 15 9.28 -5.49 3.63
N GLN A 16 8.36 -6.24 3.03
CA GLN A 16 8.63 -6.98 1.80
C GLN A 16 8.94 -6.07 0.61
N LEU A 17 8.31 -4.88 0.56
CA LEU A 17 8.58 -3.90 -0.48
C LEU A 17 9.98 -3.29 -0.32
N GLU A 18 10.38 -2.96 0.90
CA GLU A 18 11.72 -2.46 1.22
C GLU A 18 12.81 -3.46 0.84
N GLU A 19 12.67 -4.73 1.27
CA GLU A 19 13.61 -5.80 0.93
C GLU A 19 13.78 -5.98 -0.59
N MET A 20 12.70 -5.77 -1.34
CA MET A 20 12.69 -5.89 -2.79
C MET A 20 13.35 -4.69 -3.48
N VAL A 21 13.12 -3.48 -2.97
CA VAL A 21 13.80 -2.27 -3.43
C VAL A 21 15.29 -2.40 -3.17
N ASP A 22 15.71 -2.80 -1.97
CA ASP A 22 17.12 -3.04 -1.64
C ASP A 22 17.76 -4.05 -2.62
N SER A 23 17.03 -5.10 -2.97
CA SER A 23 17.50 -6.11 -3.93
C SER A 23 17.64 -5.55 -5.34
N LEU A 24 16.70 -4.71 -5.79
CA LEU A 24 16.77 -4.04 -7.09
C LEU A 24 17.92 -3.02 -7.14
N GLU A 25 18.11 -2.25 -6.08
CA GLU A 25 19.16 -1.24 -5.96
C GLU A 25 20.55 -1.85 -5.88
N SER A 26 20.67 -3.07 -5.33
CA SER A 26 21.94 -3.80 -5.28
C SER A 26 22.51 -4.14 -6.67
N GLY A 27 21.65 -4.14 -7.71
CA GLY A 27 22.04 -4.52 -9.07
C GLY A 27 22.44 -5.98 -9.24
N ALA A 28 22.21 -6.83 -8.23
CA ALA A 28 22.55 -8.24 -8.25
C ALA A 28 21.55 -9.10 -9.04
N LEU A 29 20.37 -8.57 -9.36
CA LEU A 29 19.30 -9.28 -10.05
C LEU A 29 19.52 -9.27 -11.57
N GLY A 30 19.29 -10.43 -12.21
CA GLY A 30 19.16 -10.50 -13.66
C GLY A 30 17.93 -9.76 -14.17
N LEU A 31 17.82 -9.57 -15.49
CA LEU A 31 16.69 -8.88 -16.12
C LEU A 31 15.34 -9.51 -15.77
N GLU A 32 15.25 -10.84 -15.86
CA GLU A 32 14.02 -11.59 -15.60
C GLU A 32 13.62 -11.52 -14.13
N GLU A 33 14.59 -11.66 -13.22
CA GLU A 33 14.38 -11.50 -11.78
C GLU A 33 13.97 -10.06 -11.40
N SER A 34 14.53 -9.07 -12.07
CA SER A 34 14.18 -7.66 -11.88
C SER A 34 12.74 -7.37 -12.31
N LEU A 35 12.29 -7.98 -13.41
CA LEU A 35 10.90 -7.87 -13.87
C LEU A 35 9.94 -8.55 -12.89
N GLU A 36 10.27 -9.74 -12.41
CA GLU A 36 9.48 -10.41 -11.38
C GLU A 36 9.40 -9.63 -10.07
N ALA A 37 10.53 -9.08 -9.62
CA ALA A 37 10.59 -8.21 -8.45
C ALA A 37 9.67 -7.00 -8.67
N PHE A 38 9.78 -6.32 -9.81
CA PHE A 38 8.92 -5.18 -10.12
C PHE A 38 7.42 -5.52 -10.05
N GLU A 39 6.98 -6.62 -10.67
CA GLU A 39 5.57 -7.05 -10.63
C GLU A 39 5.10 -7.36 -9.20
N LYS A 40 5.93 -8.05 -8.42
CA LYS A 40 5.63 -8.35 -7.01
C LYS A 40 5.57 -7.08 -6.17
N GLY A 41 6.46 -6.12 -6.40
CA GLY A 41 6.49 -4.82 -5.74
C GLY A 41 5.23 -4.00 -6.03
N MET A 42 4.81 -3.94 -7.29
CA MET A 42 3.54 -3.31 -7.68
C MET A 42 2.32 -3.93 -6.99
N SER A 43 2.32 -5.26 -6.83
CA SER A 43 1.28 -5.95 -6.09
C SER A 43 1.28 -5.56 -4.60
N LEU A 44 2.45 -5.42 -3.97
CA LEU A 44 2.57 -5.02 -2.56
C LEU A 44 2.13 -3.56 -2.36
N VAL A 45 2.50 -2.66 -3.27
CA VAL A 45 2.04 -1.25 -3.25
C VAL A 45 0.51 -1.17 -3.25
N ARG A 46 -0.16 -1.95 -4.10
CA ARG A 46 -1.64 -2.00 -4.12
C ARG A 46 -2.22 -2.51 -2.81
N VAL A 47 -1.59 -3.50 -2.18
CA VAL A 47 -2.02 -4.01 -0.86
C VAL A 47 -1.87 -2.92 0.20
N CYS A 48 -0.75 -2.20 0.23
CA CYS A 48 -0.54 -1.09 1.15
C CYS A 48 -1.58 0.00 0.97
N GLN A 49 -1.84 0.44 -0.27
CA GLN A 49 -2.85 1.45 -0.59
C GLN A 49 -4.24 1.04 -0.12
N LYS A 50 -4.66 -0.20 -0.41
CA LYS A 50 -5.96 -0.72 0.02
C LYS A 50 -6.11 -0.71 1.55
N LYS A 51 -5.08 -1.09 2.29
CA LYS A 51 -5.12 -1.06 3.76
C LYS A 51 -5.22 0.34 4.33
N LEU A 52 -4.55 1.31 3.71
CA LEU A 52 -4.65 2.71 4.11
C LEU A 52 -6.06 3.26 3.82
N GLU A 53 -6.63 2.95 2.66
CA GLU A 53 -8.01 3.32 2.29
C GLU A 53 -9.04 2.71 3.25
N ASP A 54 -8.89 1.43 3.60
CA ASP A 54 -9.76 0.74 4.55
C ASP A 54 -9.66 1.39 5.95
N ALA A 55 -8.46 1.78 6.38
CA ALA A 55 -8.22 2.45 7.65
C ALA A 55 -8.84 3.86 7.67
N GLU A 56 -8.64 4.64 6.61
CA GLU A 56 -9.23 5.97 6.44
C GLU A 56 -10.76 5.90 6.47
N THR A 57 -11.36 4.96 5.72
CA THR A 57 -12.81 4.74 5.69
C THR A 57 -13.34 4.41 7.08
N LYS A 58 -12.64 3.54 7.82
CA LYS A 58 -13.03 3.17 9.19
C LYS A 58 -12.95 4.35 10.15
N ILE A 59 -11.93 5.20 10.03
CA ILE A 59 -11.80 6.43 10.81
C ILE A 59 -12.95 7.38 10.49
N ALA A 60 -13.24 7.60 9.20
CA ALA A 60 -14.34 8.46 8.75
C ALA A 60 -15.69 8.00 9.33
N GLN A 61 -16.00 6.70 9.32
CA GLN A 61 -17.21 6.14 9.92
C GLN A 61 -17.27 6.32 11.45
N LEU A 62 -16.14 6.17 12.14
CA LEU A 62 -16.08 6.39 13.59
C LEU A 62 -16.27 7.87 13.98
N ILE A 63 -15.87 8.80 13.11
CA ILE A 63 -16.12 10.22 13.30
C ILE A 63 -17.58 10.56 12.98
N GLU A 64 -18.13 10.03 11.88
CA GLU A 64 -19.55 10.19 11.48
C GLU A 64 -20.51 9.78 12.61
N THR A 65 -20.21 8.68 13.30
CA THR A 65 -21.02 8.18 14.42
C THR A 65 -20.90 9.04 15.70
N LYS A 66 -19.85 9.85 15.85
CA LYS A 66 -19.62 10.72 17.02
C LYS A 66 -20.09 12.15 16.83
N GLU A 67 -19.96 12.71 15.63
CA GLU A 67 -20.39 14.07 15.29
C GLU A 67 -21.08 14.05 13.93
N GLY A 68 -22.41 14.14 13.92
CA GLY A 68 -23.23 14.08 12.71
C GLY A 68 -23.05 15.28 11.77
N ARG A 69 -21.89 15.39 11.13
CA ARG A 69 -21.61 15.98 9.81
C ARG A 69 -20.11 16.00 9.58
N LEU A 70 -19.62 15.45 8.48
CA LEU A 70 -18.39 15.98 7.88
C LEU A 70 -18.49 16.12 6.36
N VAL A 71 -18.04 17.29 5.93
CA VAL A 71 -17.73 17.66 4.57
C VAL A 71 -16.46 16.88 4.20
N THR A 72 -16.59 15.92 3.28
CA THR A 72 -15.45 15.42 2.53
C THR A 72 -15.00 16.53 1.59
N GLU A 73 -14.16 17.44 2.07
CA GLU A 73 -13.30 18.18 1.14
C GLU A 73 -12.29 17.17 0.64
N SER A 74 -12.50 16.75 -0.60
CA SER A 74 -11.63 15.89 -1.38
C SER A 74 -10.18 16.25 -1.11
N PHE A 75 -9.44 15.35 -0.44
CA PHE A 75 -8.02 15.52 -0.24
C PHE A 75 -7.32 15.39 -1.61
N ARG A 76 -7.28 16.51 -2.36
CA ARG A 76 -6.51 16.62 -3.59
C ARG A 76 -5.04 16.75 -3.19
N ILE A 77 -4.37 15.62 -3.05
CA ILE A 77 -2.90 15.59 -3.07
C ILE A 77 -2.49 15.82 -4.53
N GLY A 78 -1.99 17.03 -4.81
CA GLY A 78 -1.25 17.33 -6.05
C GLY A 78 -2.09 17.85 -7.21
N ASP A 79 -2.60 19.07 -7.12
CA ASP A 79 -2.61 19.97 -8.28
C ASP A 79 -1.30 20.77 -8.21
N GLU A 80 -0.19 20.13 -8.62
CA GLU A 80 0.99 20.88 -9.03
C GLU A 80 0.80 21.18 -10.52
N SER A 81 0.56 22.46 -10.82
CA SER A 81 0.59 23.04 -12.17
C SER A 81 1.99 23.00 -12.76
#